data_AF-A0A9R1BB95-F1
#
_entry.id   AF-A0A9R1BB95-F1
#
_cell.length_a   1.000
_cell.length_b   1.000
_cell.length_c   1.000
_cell.angle_alpha   90.00
_cell.angle_beta   90.00
_cell.angle_gamma   90.00
#
_symmetry.space_group_name_H-M   'P 1'
#
loop_
_entity.id
_entity.type
_entity.pdbx_description
1 polymer ?
#
loop_
_entity_poly.entity_id
_entity_poly.type
_entity_poly.pdbx_seq_one_letter_code
_entity_poly.pdbx_strand_id
1 'polypeptide(L)'
;MDGSPPSSELYIGKMNPRAPGWNKRLRTGAAAPSRPPCPNHISAFEKVVWSFAENPTDNVITQVIGTTLDSVSEVYDFHNLYSWEKGFGIRYGKSRLNVERTKCMQEIVCGCSGKAGVENTRSCRCECPALIRLLRAENNRWYIAEHRDTHNHSLSTNFGETIHWPSHKHIGVYTRDLVKQLM
;
A
#
# COMPACT_ATOMS: atom_id res chain seq x y z
N MET A 1 33.72 19.98 -41.86
CA MET A 1 34.89 20.88 -41.78
C MET A 1 34.47 22.20 -41.09
N ASP A 2 33.80 22.16 -39.93
CA ASP A 2 34.31 21.87 -38.56
C ASP A 2 35.15 23.06 -38.04
N GLY A 3 35.01 23.63 -36.84
CA GLY A 3 34.11 23.48 -35.68
C GLY A 3 34.45 24.63 -34.69
N SER A 4 33.85 24.86 -33.52
CA SER A 4 32.78 24.22 -32.72
C SER A 4 32.25 25.28 -31.71
N PRO A 5 31.07 25.13 -31.06
CA PRO A 5 30.59 26.13 -30.10
C PRO A 5 31.42 26.15 -28.80
N PRO A 6 31.50 27.30 -28.08
CA PRO A 6 32.21 27.38 -26.81
C PRO A 6 31.54 26.51 -25.74
N SER A 7 32.38 25.93 -24.89
CA SER A 7 32.00 24.93 -23.87
C SER A 7 30.97 25.47 -22.88
N SER A 8 29.99 24.63 -22.54
CA SER A 8 29.06 24.90 -21.44
C SER A 8 29.74 24.58 -20.11
N GLU A 9 30.20 25.61 -19.38
CA GLU A 9 30.72 25.41 -18.04
C GLU A 9 29.61 24.93 -17.09
N LEU A 10 29.90 23.84 -16.38
CA LEU A 10 29.00 23.28 -15.38
C LEU A 10 28.76 24.28 -14.24
N TYR A 11 27.55 24.83 -14.18
CA TYR A 11 27.07 25.47 -12.96
C TYR A 11 26.85 24.40 -11.87
N ILE A 12 27.94 24.06 -11.17
CA ILE A 12 27.89 23.28 -9.93
C ILE A 12 27.21 24.15 -8.87
N GLY A 13 25.88 24.09 -8.84
CA GLY A 13 25.06 24.71 -7.82
C GLY A 13 25.45 24.17 -6.46
N LYS A 14 26.14 24.99 -5.66
CA LYS A 14 26.58 24.66 -4.30
C LYS A 14 25.39 24.17 -3.47
N MET A 15 25.40 22.90 -3.06
CA MET A 15 24.37 22.36 -2.17
C MET A 15 24.39 23.12 -0.84
N ASN A 16 23.28 23.75 -0.51
CA ASN A 16 23.11 24.52 0.70
C ASN A 16 22.85 23.56 1.89
N PRO A 17 23.74 23.47 2.90
CA PRO A 17 23.71 22.41 3.92
C PRO A 17 22.64 22.59 5.01
N ARG A 18 21.53 23.28 4.71
CA ARG A 18 20.44 23.60 5.65
C ARG A 18 19.03 23.28 5.12
N ALA A 19 18.91 22.31 4.22
CA ALA A 19 17.61 21.69 3.96
C ALA A 19 17.21 20.79 5.16
N PRO A 20 16.05 21.00 5.81
CA PRO A 20 15.60 20.12 6.88
C PRO A 20 15.42 18.70 6.32
N GLY A 21 16.13 17.74 6.91
CA GLY A 21 16.12 16.36 6.45
C GLY A 21 14.71 15.76 6.43
N TRP A 22 14.50 14.79 5.53
CA TRP A 22 13.23 14.10 5.38
C TRP A 22 12.76 13.56 6.73
N ASN A 23 11.67 14.12 7.26
CA ASN A 23 11.10 13.71 8.53
C ASN A 23 10.71 12.22 8.45
N LYS A 24 11.58 11.35 8.96
CA LYS A 24 11.24 9.97 9.29
C LYS A 24 10.02 10.03 10.20
N ARG A 25 8.84 9.68 9.68
CA ARG A 25 7.65 9.53 10.51
C ARG A 25 7.98 8.46 11.55
N LEU A 26 8.18 8.90 12.79
CA LEU A 26 8.48 8.04 13.92
C LEU A 26 7.39 6.95 13.96
N ARG A 27 7.82 5.69 13.97
CA ARG A 27 6.94 4.56 14.26
C ARG A 27 6.64 4.61 15.75
N THR A 28 5.68 5.45 16.14
CA THR A 28 5.31 5.63 17.54
C THR A 28 4.54 4.40 18.02
N GLY A 29 5.18 3.66 18.93
CA GLY A 29 4.70 2.37 19.45
C GLY A 29 5.70 1.26 19.15
N ALA A 30 6.03 0.46 20.17
CA ALA A 30 6.75 -0.78 19.98
C ALA A 30 5.95 -1.69 19.02
N ALA A 31 6.64 -2.34 18.09
CA ALA A 31 6.03 -3.47 17.41
C ALA A 31 5.74 -4.54 18.48
N ALA A 32 4.54 -5.13 18.46
CA ALA A 32 4.31 -6.34 19.23
C ALA A 32 5.36 -7.38 18.79
N PRO A 33 5.92 -8.19 19.70
CA PRO A 33 6.83 -9.26 19.33
C PRO A 33 6.18 -10.11 18.23
N SER A 34 6.88 -10.28 17.10
CA SER A 34 6.41 -11.14 16.03
C SER A 34 6.23 -12.55 16.59
N ARG A 35 4.99 -13.02 16.67
CA ARG A 35 4.70 -14.40 17.07
C ARG A 35 5.43 -15.33 16.09
N PRO A 36 6.15 -16.35 16.56
CA PRO A 36 6.79 -17.31 15.65
C PRO A 36 5.70 -17.95 14.77
N PRO A 37 5.89 -18.02 13.43
CA PRO A 37 4.92 -18.66 12.55
C PRO A 37 4.65 -20.10 13.01
N CYS A 38 3.37 -20.44 13.22
CA CYS A 38 3.02 -21.82 13.52
C CYS A 38 3.23 -22.67 12.24
N PRO A 39 3.78 -23.90 12.31
CA PRO A 39 4.09 -24.70 11.12
C PRO A 39 2.91 -24.94 10.18
N ASN A 40 1.68 -24.91 10.71
CA ASN A 40 0.43 -25.09 9.96
C ASN A 40 -0.34 -23.77 9.75
N HIS A 41 0.31 -22.61 9.90
CA HIS A 41 -0.34 -21.30 9.69
C HIS A 41 -0.46 -20.98 8.20
N ILE A 42 -1.57 -21.41 7.60
CA ILE A 42 -1.96 -20.97 6.25
C ILE A 42 -2.23 -19.45 6.30
N SER A 43 -1.41 -18.69 5.58
CA SER A 43 -1.52 -17.24 5.46
C SER A 43 -2.84 -16.81 4.81
N ALA A 44 -3.21 -15.55 4.97
CA ALA A 44 -4.39 -15.01 4.29
C ALA A 44 -4.28 -15.08 2.75
N PHE A 45 -3.06 -14.97 2.21
CA PHE A 45 -2.81 -15.11 0.77
C PHE A 45 -3.03 -16.55 0.29
N GLU A 46 -2.45 -17.55 0.96
CA GLU A 46 -2.60 -18.97 0.59
C GLU A 46 -4.06 -19.44 0.67
N LYS A 47 -4.83 -18.98 1.66
CA LYS A 47 -6.28 -19.26 1.76
C LYS A 47 -7.04 -18.75 0.54
N VAL A 48 -6.67 -17.58 0.05
CA VAL A 48 -7.33 -16.91 -1.08
C VAL A 48 -6.95 -17.57 -2.41
N VAL A 49 -5.67 -17.90 -2.60
CA VAL A 49 -5.21 -18.70 -3.77
C VAL A 49 -5.91 -20.07 -3.81
N TRP A 50 -6.06 -20.74 -2.66
CA TRP A 50 -6.78 -22.01 -2.62
C TRP A 50 -8.27 -21.83 -2.93
N SER A 51 -8.96 -20.88 -2.27
CA SER A 51 -10.37 -20.59 -2.55
C SER A 51 -10.65 -20.22 -4.02
N PHE A 52 -9.71 -19.56 -4.69
CA PHE A 52 -9.80 -19.24 -6.11
C PHE A 52 -9.65 -20.47 -7.01
N ALA A 53 -8.75 -21.39 -6.68
CA ALA A 53 -8.58 -22.63 -7.43
C ALA A 53 -9.77 -23.61 -7.24
N GLU A 54 -10.49 -23.53 -6.12
CA GLU A 54 -11.79 -24.21 -5.93
C GLU A 54 -12.92 -23.52 -6.72
N ASN A 55 -12.97 -22.17 -6.67
CA ASN A 55 -14.06 -21.37 -7.24
C ASN A 55 -13.48 -20.12 -7.94
N PRO A 56 -13.14 -20.20 -9.24
CA PRO A 56 -12.56 -19.08 -9.97
C PRO A 56 -13.53 -17.89 -10.06
N THR A 57 -13.03 -16.69 -9.78
CA THR A 57 -13.76 -15.42 -9.82
C THR A 57 -13.05 -14.40 -10.71
N ASP A 58 -13.69 -13.27 -11.06
CA ASP A 58 -13.07 -12.20 -11.86
C ASP A 58 -11.80 -11.59 -11.25
N ASN A 59 -11.50 -11.88 -9.98
CA ASN A 59 -10.32 -11.42 -9.26
C ASN A 59 -9.80 -12.58 -8.39
N VAL A 60 -8.50 -12.79 -8.37
CA VAL A 60 -7.77 -13.73 -7.51
C VAL A 60 -7.85 -13.29 -6.07
N ILE A 61 -7.62 -12.00 -5.79
CA ILE A 61 -7.70 -11.45 -4.43
C ILE A 61 -9.06 -10.82 -4.21
N THR A 62 -9.82 -11.38 -3.27
CA THR A 62 -11.08 -10.79 -2.78
C THR A 62 -10.93 -10.33 -1.34
N GLN A 63 -11.70 -9.30 -0.96
CA GLN A 63 -11.48 -8.58 0.29
C GLN A 63 -12.73 -8.63 1.17
N VAL A 64 -12.74 -9.60 2.09
CA VAL A 64 -13.89 -9.92 2.93
C VAL A 64 -13.84 -9.15 4.25
N ILE A 65 -14.92 -8.43 4.57
CA ILE A 65 -15.09 -7.75 5.87
C ILE A 65 -15.08 -8.81 6.98
N GLY A 66 -14.41 -8.52 8.09
CA GLY A 66 -14.19 -9.45 9.19
C GLY A 66 -12.98 -10.38 9.03
N THR A 67 -12.27 -10.37 7.89
CA THR A 67 -10.99 -11.09 7.72
C THR A 67 -10.02 -10.68 8.83
N THR A 68 -9.51 -11.65 9.62
CA THR A 68 -8.61 -11.38 10.75
C THR A 68 -7.17 -11.80 10.45
N LEU A 69 -6.23 -10.89 10.71
CA LEU A 69 -4.81 -10.98 10.41
C LEU A 69 -3.98 -10.67 11.66
N ASP A 70 -2.74 -11.15 11.74
CA ASP A 70 -1.90 -11.01 12.94
C ASP A 70 -1.29 -9.60 13.06
N SER A 71 -1.13 -8.88 11.94
CA SER A 71 -0.53 -7.55 11.97
C SER A 71 -1.08 -6.60 10.90
N VAL A 72 -0.98 -5.30 11.18
CA VAL A 72 -1.25 -4.22 10.20
C VAL A 72 -0.39 -4.37 8.95
N SER A 73 0.85 -4.86 9.07
CA SER A 73 1.75 -5.06 7.93
C SER A 73 1.23 -6.17 7.00
N GLU A 74 0.81 -7.30 7.57
CA GLU A 74 0.21 -8.42 6.82
C GLU A 74 -1.05 -7.96 6.08
N VAL A 75 -1.90 -7.17 6.74
CA VAL A 75 -3.09 -6.57 6.10
C VAL A 75 -2.70 -5.60 4.99
N TYR A 76 -1.63 -4.82 5.18
CA TYR A 76 -1.12 -3.91 4.17
C TYR A 76 -0.62 -4.66 2.95
N ASP A 77 0.19 -5.71 3.12
CA ASP A 77 0.74 -6.48 2.01
C ASP A 77 -0.37 -7.23 1.24
N PHE A 78 -1.36 -7.77 1.96
CA PHE A 78 -2.56 -8.38 1.35
C PHE A 78 -3.43 -7.36 0.59
N HIS A 79 -3.70 -6.19 1.16
CA HIS A 79 -4.44 -5.13 0.46
C HIS A 79 -3.65 -4.50 -0.70
N ASN A 80 -2.32 -4.51 -0.65
CA ASN A 80 -1.44 -4.05 -1.73
C ASN A 80 -1.51 -4.99 -2.95
N LEU A 81 -1.65 -6.31 -2.72
CA LEU A 81 -1.91 -7.29 -3.77
C LEU A 81 -3.27 -7.06 -4.43
N TYR A 82 -4.33 -6.91 -3.62
CA TYR A 82 -5.66 -6.53 -4.10
C TYR A 82 -5.63 -5.23 -4.92
N SER A 83 -4.98 -4.18 -4.42
CA SER A 83 -4.93 -2.90 -5.11
C SER A 83 -4.15 -2.98 -6.43
N TRP A 84 -3.11 -3.82 -6.48
CA TRP A 84 -2.32 -4.05 -7.68
C TRP A 84 -3.12 -4.75 -8.78
N GLU A 85 -3.88 -5.78 -8.42
CA GLU A 85 -4.84 -6.45 -9.30
C GLU A 85 -5.95 -5.50 -9.78
N LYS A 86 -6.53 -4.72 -8.86
CA LYS A 86 -7.56 -3.71 -9.17
C LYS A 86 -7.05 -2.44 -9.88
N GLY A 87 -5.74 -2.27 -10.06
CA GLY A 87 -5.20 -1.13 -10.80
C GLY A 87 -5.00 0.18 -10.03
N PHE A 88 -4.86 0.18 -8.70
CA PHE A 88 -4.53 1.37 -7.90
C PHE A 88 -3.40 1.13 -6.88
N GLY A 89 -2.65 2.19 -6.56
CA GLY A 89 -1.70 2.15 -5.44
C GLY A 89 -2.35 2.51 -4.12
N ILE A 90 -1.72 2.17 -3.00
CA ILE A 90 -2.23 2.39 -1.64
C ILE A 90 -1.28 3.18 -0.75
N ARG A 91 -1.78 3.71 0.37
CA ARG A 91 -1.00 4.38 1.42
C ARG A 91 -1.62 4.18 2.79
N TYR A 92 -0.82 4.32 3.84
CA TYR A 92 -1.34 4.47 5.20
C TYR A 92 -2.13 5.78 5.36
N GLY A 93 -3.40 5.66 5.77
CA GLY A 93 -4.31 6.74 6.11
C GLY A 93 -4.28 7.11 7.60
N LYS A 94 -5.43 7.50 8.15
CA LYS A 94 -5.57 7.86 9.56
C LYS A 94 -5.22 6.68 10.47
N SER A 95 -4.73 6.96 11.67
CA SER A 95 -4.62 5.96 12.73
C SER A 95 -5.11 6.54 14.06
N ARG A 96 -5.45 5.68 15.01
CA ARG A 96 -5.77 6.05 16.40
C ARG A 96 -5.04 5.13 17.37
N LEU A 97 -4.69 5.68 18.52
CA LEU A 97 -4.20 4.96 19.69
C LEU A 97 -5.35 4.81 20.71
N ASN A 98 -5.30 3.76 21.53
CA ASN A 98 -6.14 3.63 22.72
C ASN A 98 -5.54 4.46 23.89
N VAL A 99 -6.19 4.39 25.06
CA VAL A 99 -5.73 5.07 26.29
C VAL A 99 -4.33 4.63 26.73
N GLU A 100 -3.96 3.39 26.44
CA GLU A 100 -2.64 2.79 26.71
C GLU A 100 -1.56 3.17 25.66
N ARG A 101 -1.87 4.12 24.76
CA ARG A 101 -1.02 4.55 23.63
C ARG A 101 -0.70 3.44 22.62
N THR A 102 -1.44 2.36 22.65
CA THR A 102 -1.34 1.23 21.71
C THR A 102 -2.23 1.46 20.49
N LYS A 103 -1.74 1.20 19.27
CA LYS A 103 -2.53 1.43 18.06
C LYS A 103 -3.75 0.50 18.03
N CYS A 104 -4.94 1.09 17.90
CA CYS A 104 -6.24 0.39 17.89
C CYS A 104 -7.02 0.55 16.57
N MET A 105 -6.67 1.54 15.74
CA MET A 105 -7.25 1.73 14.41
C MET A 105 -6.17 2.14 13.40
N GLN A 106 -6.23 1.59 12.19
CA GLN A 106 -5.44 2.01 11.03
C GLN A 106 -6.30 2.00 9.77
N GLU A 107 -6.32 3.09 9.02
CA GLU A 107 -6.84 3.11 7.64
C GLU A 107 -5.72 2.82 6.65
N ILE A 108 -6.05 2.11 5.58
CA ILE A 108 -5.24 2.01 4.37
C ILE A 108 -6.11 2.57 3.25
N VAL A 109 -5.61 3.56 2.53
CA VAL A 109 -6.37 4.41 1.61
C VAL A 109 -5.76 4.35 0.21
N CYS A 110 -6.57 4.66 -0.81
CA CYS A 110 -6.08 4.81 -2.17
C CYS A 110 -4.94 5.87 -2.26
N GLY A 111 -3.99 5.63 -3.18
CA GLY A 111 -2.93 6.55 -3.58
C GLY A 111 -3.44 7.87 -4.15
N CYS A 112 -4.71 7.93 -4.56
CA CYS A 112 -5.39 9.15 -4.98
C CYS A 112 -6.12 9.89 -3.84
N SER A 113 -6.09 9.36 -2.60
CA SER A 113 -6.83 9.93 -1.47
C SER A 113 -6.19 11.19 -0.88
N GLY A 114 -7.03 12.10 -0.38
CA GLY A 114 -6.67 13.41 0.15
C GLY A 114 -6.57 14.52 -0.91
N LYS A 115 -6.36 15.76 -0.46
CA LYS A 115 -6.20 16.95 -1.31
C LYS A 115 -4.80 17.04 -1.92
N ALA A 116 -4.70 17.57 -3.14
CA ALA A 116 -3.43 18.07 -3.67
C ALA A 116 -2.92 19.21 -2.75
N GLY A 117 -1.63 19.18 -2.40
CA GLY A 117 -1.09 20.09 -1.39
C GLY A 117 -0.76 21.49 -1.93
N VAL A 118 -0.45 21.58 -3.22
CA VAL A 118 -0.17 22.81 -3.98
C VAL A 118 -0.68 22.55 -5.41
N GLU A 119 -1.32 23.54 -6.01
CA GLU A 119 -2.00 23.49 -7.31
C GLU A 119 -1.11 23.14 -8.51
N ASN A 120 0.21 23.04 -8.32
CA ASN A 120 1.19 22.74 -9.36
C ASN A 120 2.09 21.53 -9.02
N THR A 121 1.63 20.63 -8.16
CA THR A 121 2.31 19.35 -7.90
C THR A 121 1.77 18.25 -8.80
N ARG A 122 2.64 17.38 -9.33
CA ARG A 122 2.28 16.11 -10.02
C ARG A 122 1.69 15.08 -9.04
N SER A 123 0.66 15.46 -8.30
CA SER A 123 0.00 14.64 -7.29
C SER A 123 -1.27 14.05 -7.88
N CYS A 124 -1.38 12.73 -7.92
CA CYS A 124 -2.60 12.00 -8.28
C CYS A 124 -3.74 12.14 -7.25
N ARG A 125 -3.69 13.15 -6.37
CA ARG A 125 -4.64 13.34 -5.27
C ARG A 125 -5.91 14.04 -5.73
N CYS A 126 -6.98 13.27 -5.83
CA CYS A 126 -8.33 13.70 -6.24
C CYS A 126 -9.38 13.45 -5.14
N GLU A 127 -8.97 13.47 -3.86
CA GLU A 127 -9.86 13.18 -2.71
C GLU A 127 -10.54 11.81 -2.76
N CYS A 128 -9.90 10.82 -3.40
CA CYS A 128 -10.49 9.48 -3.57
C CYS A 128 -10.94 8.86 -2.22
N PRO A 129 -12.20 8.41 -2.11
CA PRO A 129 -12.78 7.90 -0.86
C PRO A 129 -12.48 6.43 -0.59
N ALA A 130 -11.88 5.71 -1.55
CA ALA A 130 -11.59 4.29 -1.44
C ALA A 130 -10.57 3.99 -0.31
N LEU A 131 -10.94 3.07 0.57
CA LEU A 131 -10.17 2.69 1.77
C LEU A 131 -10.62 1.34 2.34
N ILE A 132 -9.73 0.74 3.12
CA ILE A 132 -10.11 -0.17 4.23
C ILE A 132 -9.80 0.47 5.58
N ARG A 133 -10.67 0.19 6.56
CA ARG A 133 -10.45 0.55 7.96
C ARG A 133 -10.22 -0.70 8.79
N LEU A 134 -9.09 -0.73 9.48
CA LEU A 134 -8.69 -1.82 10.35
C LEU A 134 -8.94 -1.44 11.80
N LEU A 135 -9.53 -2.36 12.55
CA LEU A 135 -9.65 -2.28 14.00
C LEU A 135 -8.87 -3.42 14.65
N ARG A 136 -8.31 -3.15 15.84
CA ARG A 136 -7.65 -4.14 16.68
C ARG A 136 -8.69 -4.78 17.60
N ALA A 137 -8.74 -6.11 17.61
CA ALA A 137 -9.53 -6.90 18.54
C ALA A 137 -8.79 -7.09 19.88
N GLU A 138 -9.51 -7.52 20.91
CA GLU A 138 -8.99 -7.76 22.27
C GLU A 138 -7.87 -8.80 22.29
N ASN A 139 -7.95 -9.82 21.42
CA ASN A 139 -6.90 -10.81 21.20
C ASN A 139 -5.67 -10.28 20.42
N ASN A 140 -5.58 -8.96 20.23
CA ASN A 140 -4.53 -8.23 19.53
C ASN A 140 -4.41 -8.48 18.01
N ARG A 141 -5.28 -9.30 17.42
CA ARG A 141 -5.42 -9.42 15.95
C ARG A 141 -6.02 -8.15 15.36
N TRP A 142 -5.80 -7.95 14.06
CA TRP A 142 -6.43 -6.90 13.27
C TRP A 142 -7.51 -7.47 12.38
N TYR A 143 -8.60 -6.74 12.16
CA TYR A 143 -9.63 -7.14 11.21
C TYR A 143 -10.09 -5.98 10.35
N ILE A 144 -10.53 -6.30 9.12
CA ILE A 144 -11.14 -5.36 8.20
C ILE A 144 -12.55 -5.04 8.71
N ALA A 145 -12.74 -3.87 9.30
CA ALA A 145 -14.02 -3.42 9.84
C ALA A 145 -14.88 -2.66 8.82
N GLU A 146 -14.24 -2.10 7.79
CA GLU A 146 -14.89 -1.37 6.71
C GLU A 146 -14.08 -1.53 5.43
N HIS A 147 -14.76 -1.71 4.30
CA HIS A 147 -14.19 -1.72 2.96
C HIS A 147 -15.02 -0.79 2.07
N ARG A 148 -14.37 0.20 1.46
CA ARG A 148 -14.95 1.10 0.46
C ARG A 148 -14.15 0.95 -0.83
N ASP A 149 -14.74 0.29 -1.81
CA ASP A 149 -14.14 0.02 -3.13
C ASP A 149 -14.53 1.07 -4.19
N THR A 150 -15.22 2.15 -3.79
CA THR A 150 -15.68 3.20 -4.71
C THR A 150 -14.55 4.18 -5.02
N HIS A 151 -14.09 4.19 -6.27
CA HIS A 151 -13.13 5.17 -6.79
C HIS A 151 -13.83 6.30 -7.54
N ASN A 152 -13.29 7.52 -7.44
CA ASN A 152 -13.73 8.70 -8.19
C ASN A 152 -12.73 9.09 -9.32
N HIS A 153 -11.90 8.15 -9.73
CA HIS A 153 -10.91 8.26 -10.79
C HIS A 153 -10.79 6.91 -11.51
N SER A 154 -10.30 6.92 -12.75
CA SER A 154 -10.01 5.69 -13.47
C SER A 154 -8.97 4.84 -12.75
N LEU A 155 -9.16 3.52 -12.80
CA LEU A 155 -8.19 2.53 -12.38
C LEU A 155 -7.31 2.13 -13.58
N SER A 156 -6.07 1.73 -13.33
CA SER A 156 -5.22 1.12 -14.37
C SER A 156 -5.84 -0.18 -14.85
N THR A 157 -5.89 -0.39 -16.16
CA THR A 157 -6.45 -1.62 -16.74
C THR A 157 -5.40 -2.73 -16.78
N ASN A 158 -4.11 -2.38 -16.87
CA ASN A 158 -3.03 -3.34 -17.05
C ASN A 158 -1.97 -3.23 -15.96
N PHE A 159 -1.39 -4.37 -15.55
CA PHE A 159 -0.31 -4.42 -14.55
C PHE A 159 0.89 -3.51 -14.87
N GLY A 160 1.21 -3.31 -16.15
CA GLY A 160 2.30 -2.41 -16.58
C GLY A 160 2.08 -0.95 -16.18
N GLU A 161 0.83 -0.50 -16.18
CA GLU A 161 0.46 0.86 -15.80
C GLU A 161 0.61 1.08 -14.29
N THR A 162 0.41 0.03 -13.47
CA THR A 162 0.49 0.11 -12.01
C THR A 162 1.92 0.22 -11.45
N ILE A 163 2.95 0.05 -12.28
CA ILE A 163 4.38 0.06 -11.87
C ILE A 163 4.79 1.40 -11.25
N HIS A 164 4.13 2.50 -11.62
CA HIS A 164 4.43 3.82 -11.08
C HIS A 164 4.07 3.99 -9.60
N TRP A 165 3.21 3.13 -9.04
CA TRP A 165 2.77 3.22 -7.65
C TRP A 165 3.88 2.75 -6.69
N PRO A 166 4.36 3.61 -5.75
CA PRO A 166 5.42 3.23 -4.84
C PRO A 166 5.06 2.07 -3.90
N SER A 167 3.77 1.87 -3.59
CA SER A 167 3.31 0.77 -2.73
C SER A 167 3.59 -0.60 -3.35
N HIS A 168 3.38 -0.75 -4.67
CA HIS A 168 3.55 -2.03 -5.35
C HIS A 168 5.00 -2.54 -5.32
N LYS A 169 6.00 -1.67 -5.10
CA LYS A 169 7.41 -2.07 -4.89
C LYS A 169 7.61 -3.00 -3.70
N HIS A 170 6.69 -3.03 -2.74
CA HIS A 170 6.72 -3.95 -1.60
C HIS A 170 6.18 -5.35 -1.93
N ILE A 171 5.47 -5.53 -3.06
CA ILE A 171 5.00 -6.84 -3.51
C ILE A 171 6.18 -7.61 -4.10
N GLY A 172 6.46 -8.79 -3.55
CA GLY A 172 7.51 -9.69 -4.03
C GLY A 172 7.28 -10.15 -5.47
N VAL A 173 8.37 -10.32 -6.23
CA VAL A 173 8.33 -10.69 -7.66
C VAL A 173 7.56 -11.99 -7.88
N TYR A 174 7.90 -13.04 -7.13
CA TYR A 174 7.22 -14.34 -7.18
C TYR A 174 5.70 -14.24 -6.94
N THR A 175 5.26 -13.42 -5.98
CA THR A 175 3.83 -13.24 -5.69
C THR A 175 3.09 -12.55 -6.83
N ARG A 176 3.73 -11.57 -7.50
CA ARG A 176 3.16 -10.95 -8.70
C ARG A 176 3.05 -11.93 -9.85
N ASP A 177 4.08 -12.74 -10.08
CA ASP A 177 4.13 -13.64 -11.22
C ASP A 177 3.18 -14.84 -11.04
N LEU A 178 3.01 -15.33 -9.81
CA LEU A 178 1.94 -16.29 -9.47
C LEU A 178 0.56 -15.71 -9.73
N VAL A 179 0.28 -14.49 -9.24
CA VAL A 179 -1.04 -13.84 -9.43
C VAL A 179 -1.35 -13.57 -10.91
N LYS A 180 -0.34 -13.27 -11.75
CA LYS A 180 -0.51 -13.18 -13.22
C LYS A 180 -0.78 -14.53 -13.90
N GLN A 181 -0.36 -15.65 -13.32
CA GLN A 181 -0.59 -16.99 -13.88
C GLN A 181 -1.98 -17.54 -13.54
N LEU A 182 -2.69 -16.89 -12.61
CA LEU A 182 -4.03 -17.25 -12.17
C LEU A 182 -5.14 -16.40 -12.83
N MET A 183 -4.77 -15.45 -13.70
CA MET A 183 -5.68 -14.61 -14.51
C MET A 183 -5.51 -14.90 -16.01
#